data_AF-A0A5K0WXP8-F1
#
_entry.id   AF-A0A5K0WXP8-F1
#
_cell.length_a   1.000
_cell.length_b   1.000
_cell.length_c   1.000
_cell.angle_alpha   90.00
_cell.angle_beta   90.00
_cell.angle_gamma   90.00
#
_symmetry.space_group_name_H-M   'P 1'
#
loop_
_entity.id
_entity.type
_entity.pdbx_description
1 polymer ?
#
loop_
_entity_poly.entity_id
_entity_poly.type
_entity_poly.pdbx_seq_one_letter_code
_entity_poly.pdbx_strand_id
1 'polypeptide(L)'
;MDDLERAIIISFDESGSVDPGLKSQVTAYCQRIKESQGICRVCMEKVLFCTFPQVQFWCLKTVQEVVRDRFSSVDAEERLFVRKSVASIACADGLDEGSAGARVLDGPAFIKNKLAQVFVTLVFFEYPSPWSSAFLDFLPHLRKGAAVIDMFCRVLNALDDELISLDYPRSPEEVRVSAHVKDAMRQQCVPQIVRAWYDVVVLYKSSKPELAAFVLDTMRRYVNWIDIGLIANDVFLPMLFETILVDGHPDQLRASSAGCVLAMVSKRMEPKAKLTLLRSLRISRIFGMVVENEESELGSSLGSLLLGYATEVLECSKRLESEDIYNESVELLDEVLPSIFYVMQRSEEETTFSSLQFLSAYVSKMKTLSPLKEKQMLHLGQILEVIRGKIRYDPAYRESLDLPDKIGREEEERMTEYRKDLFVLFRSVSRIAQDVTQLFVMNSLAAAVLGSAEVEFEDVESAISLFYALGEAINEEGIRTGTGLLSEMMPMLLSAKFSFHSHRLVALVYLETISRYVGFVHEHTQYIPLVLAAFLDERGIRHPNINVSRRASYLFMRIVKVLRVNLLPFIETILQ
;
A
#
# COMPACT_ATOMS: atom_id res chain seq x y z
N MET A 1 -1.66 -27.85 -41.43
CA MET A 1 -2.46 -26.81 -40.77
C MET A 1 -3.90 -27.06 -41.12
N ASP A 2 -4.70 -27.42 -40.13
CA ASP A 2 -6.13 -27.74 -40.25
C ASP A 2 -6.97 -26.48 -40.51
N ASP A 3 -8.19 -26.62 -41.03
CA ASP A 3 -9.09 -25.48 -41.31
C ASP A 3 -9.47 -24.73 -40.02
N LEU A 4 -9.58 -25.45 -38.90
CA LEU A 4 -9.74 -24.85 -37.57
C LEU A 4 -8.50 -24.04 -37.14
N GLU A 5 -7.29 -24.54 -37.39
CA GLU A 5 -6.05 -23.83 -37.03
C GLU A 5 -5.91 -22.53 -37.85
N ARG A 6 -6.21 -22.60 -39.15
CA ARG A 6 -6.23 -21.43 -40.04
C ARG A 6 -7.26 -20.41 -39.59
N ALA A 7 -8.48 -20.86 -39.29
CA ALA A 7 -9.55 -20.01 -38.79
C ALA A 7 -9.12 -19.29 -37.49
N ILE A 8 -8.53 -20.02 -36.55
CA ILE A 8 -8.06 -19.40 -35.30
C ILE A 8 -6.97 -18.37 -35.58
N ILE A 9 -5.95 -18.70 -36.38
CA ILE A 9 -4.86 -17.76 -36.69
C ILE A 9 -5.40 -16.48 -37.34
N ILE A 10 -6.32 -16.61 -38.30
CA ILE A 10 -6.95 -15.45 -38.97
C ILE A 10 -7.78 -14.62 -37.99
N SER A 11 -8.44 -15.26 -37.01
CA SER A 11 -9.23 -14.54 -35.99
C SER A 11 -8.38 -13.65 -35.06
N PHE A 12 -7.13 -14.07 -34.80
CA PHE A 12 -6.17 -13.34 -33.95
C PHE A 12 -5.33 -12.33 -34.73
N ASP A 13 -5.51 -12.20 -36.05
CA ASP A 13 -4.77 -11.22 -36.84
C ASP A 13 -5.32 -9.79 -36.65
N GLU A 14 -4.50 -8.91 -36.10
CA GLU A 14 -4.79 -7.49 -35.86
C GLU A 14 -4.04 -6.56 -36.81
N SER A 15 -3.28 -7.09 -37.77
CA SER A 15 -2.47 -6.31 -38.73
C SER A 15 -3.27 -5.47 -39.72
N GLY A 16 -4.60 -5.63 -39.76
CA GLY A 16 -5.48 -4.96 -40.72
C GLY A 16 -5.37 -5.49 -42.16
N SER A 17 -4.58 -6.54 -42.38
CA SER A 17 -4.35 -7.15 -43.70
C SER A 17 -5.45 -8.12 -44.14
N VAL A 18 -6.29 -8.56 -43.19
CA VAL A 18 -7.39 -9.51 -43.42
C VAL A 18 -8.70 -8.76 -43.66
N ASP A 19 -9.42 -9.16 -44.71
CA ASP A 19 -10.75 -8.63 -45.03
C ASP A 19 -11.73 -8.75 -43.83
N PRO A 20 -12.40 -7.65 -43.41
CA PRO A 20 -13.36 -7.67 -42.31
C PRO A 20 -14.50 -8.68 -42.51
N GLY A 21 -14.93 -8.92 -43.75
CA GLY A 21 -15.94 -9.92 -44.10
C GLY A 21 -15.47 -11.34 -43.78
N LEU A 22 -14.24 -11.68 -44.20
CA LEU A 22 -13.60 -12.95 -43.89
C LEU A 22 -13.40 -13.14 -42.37
N LYS A 23 -12.97 -12.10 -41.63
CA LYS A 23 -12.79 -12.18 -40.18
C LYS A 23 -14.10 -12.45 -39.43
N SER A 24 -15.21 -11.87 -39.89
CA SER A 24 -16.55 -12.15 -39.36
C SER A 24 -16.99 -13.60 -39.63
N GLN A 25 -16.79 -14.10 -40.85
CA GLN A 25 -17.11 -15.49 -41.23
C GLN A 25 -16.29 -16.51 -40.41
N VAL A 26 -15.01 -16.24 -40.22
CA VAL A 26 -14.10 -17.05 -39.41
C VAL A 26 -14.52 -17.07 -37.94
N THR A 27 -14.91 -15.92 -37.38
CA THR A 27 -15.41 -15.84 -36.00
C THR A 27 -16.70 -16.64 -35.83
N ALA A 28 -17.62 -16.54 -36.78
CA ALA A 28 -18.85 -17.33 -36.79
C ALA A 28 -18.60 -18.84 -36.97
N TYR A 29 -17.59 -19.23 -37.75
CA TYR A 29 -17.14 -20.61 -37.86
C TYR A 29 -16.60 -21.14 -36.53
N CYS A 30 -15.71 -20.39 -35.87
CA CYS A 30 -15.19 -20.73 -34.54
C CYS A 30 -16.32 -20.88 -33.51
N GLN A 31 -17.32 -19.98 -33.50
CA GLN A 31 -18.47 -20.09 -32.60
C GLN A 31 -19.31 -21.35 -32.85
N ARG A 32 -19.61 -21.68 -34.11
CA ARG A 32 -20.35 -22.91 -34.46
C ARG A 32 -19.61 -24.18 -34.03
N ILE A 33 -18.28 -24.19 -34.13
CA ILE A 33 -17.48 -25.34 -33.71
C ILE A 33 -17.48 -25.50 -32.19
N LYS A 34 -17.52 -24.41 -31.43
CA LYS A 34 -17.66 -24.49 -29.97
C LYS A 34 -18.94 -25.23 -29.56
N GLU A 35 -20.00 -25.17 -30.37
CA GLU A 35 -21.27 -25.86 -30.08
C GLU A 35 -21.22 -27.36 -30.37
N SER A 36 -20.22 -27.85 -31.10
CA SER A 36 -20.10 -29.27 -31.48
C SER A 36 -19.81 -30.20 -30.28
N GLN A 37 -20.35 -31.42 -30.34
CA GLN A 37 -20.06 -32.47 -29.35
C GLN A 37 -18.64 -33.00 -29.57
N GLY A 38 -17.90 -33.28 -28.49
CA GLY A 38 -16.51 -33.75 -28.56
C GLY A 38 -15.47 -32.64 -28.80
N ILE A 39 -15.87 -31.37 -28.79
CA ILE A 39 -14.97 -30.24 -29.01
C ILE A 39 -13.84 -30.18 -27.98
N CYS A 40 -14.09 -30.60 -26.73
CA CYS A 40 -13.05 -30.55 -25.71
C CYS A 40 -11.92 -31.52 -26.03
N ARG A 41 -12.25 -32.71 -26.57
CA ARG A 41 -11.25 -33.69 -27.01
C ARG A 41 -10.40 -33.13 -28.14
N VAL A 42 -11.02 -32.55 -29.17
CA VAL A 42 -10.31 -31.93 -30.29
C VAL A 42 -9.40 -30.80 -29.80
N CYS A 43 -9.91 -29.92 -28.94
CA CYS A 43 -9.11 -28.83 -28.37
C CYS A 43 -7.92 -29.36 -27.55
N MET A 44 -8.09 -30.38 -26.72
CA MET A 44 -6.98 -30.94 -25.93
C MET A 44 -5.91 -31.62 -26.81
N GLU A 45 -6.31 -32.31 -27.88
CA GLU A 45 -5.37 -32.86 -28.86
C GLU A 45 -4.59 -31.73 -29.56
N LYS A 46 -5.26 -30.64 -29.95
CA LYS A 46 -4.59 -29.47 -30.54
C LYS A 46 -3.65 -28.77 -29.56
N VAL A 47 -3.97 -28.70 -28.27
CA VAL A 47 -3.06 -28.14 -27.25
C VAL A 47 -1.73 -28.91 -27.21
N LEU A 48 -1.79 -30.24 -27.31
CA LEU A 48 -0.61 -31.10 -27.31
C LEU A 48 0.19 -31.01 -28.61
N PHE A 49 -0.48 -31.17 -29.76
CA PHE A 49 0.23 -31.39 -31.03
C PHE A 49 0.47 -30.11 -31.84
N CYS A 50 -0.27 -29.03 -31.60
CA CYS A 50 -0.11 -27.79 -32.33
C CYS A 50 1.06 -26.96 -31.75
N THR A 51 1.84 -26.33 -32.63
CA THR A 51 2.97 -25.47 -32.25
C THR A 51 2.59 -23.99 -32.13
N PHE A 52 1.38 -23.60 -32.57
CA PHE A 52 0.95 -22.20 -32.59
C PHE A 52 0.32 -21.79 -31.25
N PRO A 53 0.90 -20.84 -30.50
CA PRO A 53 0.36 -20.42 -29.20
C PRO A 53 -1.07 -19.87 -29.30
N GLN A 54 -1.43 -19.20 -30.39
CA GLN A 54 -2.79 -18.67 -30.59
C GLN A 54 -3.83 -19.79 -30.62
N VAL A 55 -3.50 -20.91 -31.28
CA VAL A 55 -4.36 -22.10 -31.34
C VAL A 55 -4.46 -22.75 -29.98
N GLN A 56 -3.33 -22.95 -29.29
CA GLN A 56 -3.31 -23.51 -27.94
C GLN A 56 -4.17 -22.68 -26.97
N PHE A 57 -4.02 -21.35 -27.00
CA PHE A 57 -4.79 -20.44 -26.15
C PHE A 57 -6.28 -20.50 -26.45
N TRP A 58 -6.67 -20.46 -27.72
CA TRP A 58 -8.07 -20.57 -28.13
C TRP A 58 -8.66 -21.90 -27.70
N CYS A 59 -7.93 -23.00 -27.87
CA CYS A 59 -8.38 -24.33 -27.46
C CYS A 59 -8.57 -24.43 -25.93
N LEU A 60 -7.62 -23.95 -25.13
CA LEU A 60 -7.75 -23.92 -23.67
C LEU A 60 -8.92 -23.02 -23.22
N LYS A 61 -9.10 -21.86 -23.86
CA LYS A 61 -10.23 -20.96 -23.60
C LYS A 61 -11.57 -21.63 -23.92
N THR A 62 -11.67 -22.30 -25.06
CA THR A 62 -12.86 -23.05 -25.46
C THR A 62 -13.17 -24.16 -24.47
N VAL A 63 -12.18 -24.95 -24.06
CA VAL A 63 -12.35 -26.01 -23.04
C VAL A 63 -12.87 -25.40 -21.73
N GLN A 64 -12.28 -24.29 -21.27
CA GLN A 64 -12.74 -23.64 -20.04
C GLN A 64 -14.20 -23.18 -20.14
N GLU A 65 -14.59 -22.51 -21.23
CA GLU A 65 -15.96 -22.03 -21.45
C GLU A 65 -16.95 -23.20 -21.50
N VAL A 66 -16.61 -24.28 -22.22
CA VAL A 66 -17.46 -25.48 -22.30
C VAL A 66 -17.62 -26.14 -20.93
N VAL A 67 -16.52 -26.32 -20.19
CA VAL A 67 -16.54 -26.93 -18.86
C VAL A 67 -17.34 -26.05 -17.90
N ARG A 68 -17.18 -24.74 -17.92
CA ARG A 68 -17.89 -23.82 -17.03
C ARG A 68 -19.39 -23.73 -17.32
N ASP A 69 -19.75 -23.53 -18.57
CA ASP A 69 -21.12 -23.18 -18.94
C ASP A 69 -21.98 -24.43 -19.21
N ARG A 70 -21.34 -25.55 -19.53
CA ARG A 70 -21.99 -26.78 -20.01
C ARG A 70 -21.56 -28.04 -19.26
N PHE A 71 -21.00 -27.91 -18.06
CA PHE A 71 -20.45 -29.04 -17.28
C PHE A 71 -21.37 -30.26 -17.24
N SER A 72 -22.65 -30.06 -16.91
CA SER A 72 -23.65 -31.13 -16.76
C SER A 72 -24.00 -31.83 -18.08
N SER A 73 -23.81 -31.17 -19.22
CA SER A 73 -24.13 -31.68 -20.56
C SER A 73 -22.95 -32.36 -21.27
N VAL A 74 -21.71 -32.15 -20.79
CA VAL A 74 -20.52 -32.85 -21.31
C VAL A 74 -20.59 -34.32 -20.91
N ASP A 75 -20.27 -35.24 -21.80
CA ASP A 75 -20.29 -36.67 -21.46
C ASP A 75 -19.25 -37.05 -20.39
N ALA A 76 -19.53 -38.08 -19.59
CA ALA A 76 -18.64 -38.52 -18.52
C ALA A 76 -17.27 -38.98 -19.03
N GLU A 77 -17.20 -39.62 -20.21
CA GLU A 77 -15.94 -40.02 -20.82
C GLU A 77 -15.13 -38.81 -21.29
N GLU A 78 -15.80 -37.80 -21.86
CA GLU A 78 -15.17 -36.55 -22.29
C GLU A 78 -14.63 -35.76 -21.09
N ARG A 79 -15.37 -35.68 -19.97
CA ARG A 79 -14.89 -35.06 -18.72
C ARG A 79 -13.65 -35.78 -18.19
N LEU A 80 -13.68 -37.11 -18.14
CA LEU A 80 -12.53 -37.92 -17.70
C LEU A 80 -11.32 -37.71 -18.61
N PHE A 81 -11.53 -37.62 -19.93
CA PHE A 81 -10.47 -37.36 -20.89
C PHE A 81 -9.83 -35.98 -20.70
N VAL A 82 -10.65 -34.93 -20.56
CA VAL A 82 -10.17 -33.56 -20.30
C VAL A 82 -9.37 -33.52 -19.00
N ARG A 83 -9.92 -34.07 -17.91
CA ARG A 83 -9.24 -34.15 -16.62
C ARG A 83 -7.89 -34.86 -16.71
N LYS A 84 -7.84 -36.07 -17.29
CA LYS A 84 -6.58 -36.82 -17.46
C LYS A 84 -5.58 -36.06 -18.33
N SER A 85 -6.04 -35.43 -19.40
CA SER A 85 -5.17 -34.68 -20.32
C SER A 85 -4.59 -33.43 -19.64
N VAL A 86 -5.41 -32.66 -18.95
CA VAL A 86 -4.97 -31.46 -18.21
C VAL A 86 -4.02 -31.84 -17.08
N ALA A 87 -4.33 -32.89 -16.31
CA ALA A 87 -3.46 -33.38 -15.24
C ALA A 87 -2.12 -33.92 -15.76
N SER A 88 -2.12 -34.68 -16.86
CA SER A 88 -0.91 -35.20 -17.50
C SER A 88 -0.01 -34.07 -18.00
N ILE A 89 -0.58 -33.04 -18.67
CA ILE A 89 0.19 -31.86 -19.10
C ILE A 89 0.76 -31.13 -17.89
N ALA A 90 -0.05 -30.84 -16.87
CA ALA A 90 0.38 -30.09 -15.68
C ALA A 90 1.48 -30.82 -14.89
N CYS A 91 1.40 -32.15 -14.78
CA CYS A 91 2.35 -32.99 -14.03
C CYS A 91 3.54 -33.48 -14.87
N ALA A 92 3.61 -33.10 -16.15
CA ALA A 92 4.50 -33.68 -17.15
C ALA A 92 4.49 -35.23 -17.13
N ASP A 93 3.33 -35.85 -16.87
CA ASP A 93 3.20 -37.29 -16.64
C ASP A 93 3.07 -38.08 -17.95
N GLY A 94 3.90 -39.12 -18.11
CA GLY A 94 4.01 -39.91 -19.35
C GLY A 94 4.67 -39.20 -20.53
N LEU A 95 5.45 -38.15 -20.27
CA LEU A 95 5.99 -37.23 -21.27
C LEU A 95 7.53 -37.25 -21.24
N ASP A 96 8.17 -37.88 -22.24
CA ASP A 96 9.62 -37.84 -22.43
C ASP A 96 10.11 -36.41 -22.73
N GLU A 97 11.40 -36.11 -22.50
CA GLU A 97 12.05 -34.87 -22.92
C GLU A 97 11.85 -34.66 -24.45
N GLY A 98 11.13 -33.61 -24.83
CA GLY A 98 10.78 -33.31 -26.23
C GLY A 98 9.35 -33.66 -26.67
N SER A 99 8.55 -34.25 -25.78
CA SER A 99 7.13 -34.54 -26.01
C SER A 99 6.25 -33.28 -26.10
N ALA A 100 5.08 -33.44 -26.72
CA ALA A 100 4.06 -32.41 -26.90
C ALA A 100 3.70 -31.64 -25.60
N GLY A 101 3.54 -32.34 -24.48
CA GLY A 101 3.19 -31.72 -23.20
C GLY A 101 4.33 -30.93 -22.55
N ALA A 102 5.59 -31.34 -22.74
CA ALA A 102 6.74 -30.56 -22.28
C ALA A 102 6.79 -29.18 -22.96
N ARG A 103 6.44 -29.10 -24.25
CA ARG A 103 6.36 -27.83 -25.00
C ARG A 103 5.33 -26.85 -24.45
N VAL A 104 4.25 -27.35 -23.85
CA VAL A 104 3.23 -26.50 -23.22
C VAL A 104 3.76 -25.89 -21.92
N LEU A 105 4.52 -26.66 -21.13
CA LEU A 105 5.16 -26.20 -19.89
C LEU A 105 6.36 -25.27 -20.15
N ASP A 106 7.05 -25.46 -21.28
CA ASP A 106 8.09 -24.54 -21.77
C ASP A 106 7.51 -23.38 -22.59
N GLY A 107 6.18 -23.36 -22.77
CA GLY A 107 5.47 -22.38 -23.56
C GLY A 107 5.30 -21.02 -22.87
N PRO A 108 4.72 -20.03 -23.58
CA PRO A 108 4.49 -18.69 -23.05
C PRO A 108 3.62 -18.66 -21.79
N ALA A 109 3.85 -17.68 -20.91
CA ALA A 109 3.15 -17.55 -19.63
C ALA A 109 1.62 -17.54 -19.76
N PHE A 110 1.07 -16.91 -20.82
CA PHE A 110 -0.38 -16.86 -21.04
C PHE A 110 -1.01 -18.24 -21.34
N ILE A 111 -0.26 -19.18 -21.93
CA ILE A 111 -0.72 -20.56 -22.14
C ILE A 111 -0.78 -21.30 -20.82
N LYS A 112 0.31 -21.22 -20.03
CA LYS A 112 0.38 -21.85 -18.72
C LYS A 112 -0.70 -21.34 -17.76
N ASN A 113 -0.92 -20.02 -17.75
CA ASN A 113 -1.98 -19.42 -16.95
C ASN A 113 -3.36 -19.91 -17.41
N LYS A 114 -3.59 -20.04 -18.72
CA LYS A 114 -4.86 -20.57 -19.24
C LYS A 114 -5.06 -22.05 -18.89
N LEU A 115 -4.00 -22.86 -18.95
CA LEU A 115 -4.04 -24.25 -18.51
C LEU A 115 -4.36 -24.35 -17.01
N ALA A 116 -3.75 -23.48 -16.18
CA ALA A 116 -4.04 -23.40 -14.75
C ALA A 116 -5.51 -23.06 -14.49
N GLN A 117 -6.07 -22.09 -15.22
CA GLN A 117 -7.50 -21.75 -15.15
C GLN A 117 -8.42 -22.92 -15.52
N VAL A 118 -8.08 -23.70 -16.56
CA VAL A 118 -8.83 -24.92 -16.92
C VAL A 118 -8.76 -25.94 -15.78
N PHE A 119 -7.57 -26.18 -15.22
CA PHE A 119 -7.40 -27.08 -14.06
C PHE A 119 -8.27 -26.65 -12.89
N VAL A 120 -8.28 -25.37 -12.54
CA VAL A 120 -9.07 -24.81 -11.43
C VAL A 120 -10.57 -24.86 -11.73
N THR A 121 -10.98 -24.68 -12.99
CA THR A 121 -12.37 -24.85 -13.39
C THR A 121 -12.82 -26.30 -13.16
N LEU A 122 -11.96 -27.29 -13.41
CA LEU A 122 -12.26 -28.69 -13.06
C LEU A 122 -12.31 -28.90 -11.54
N VAL A 123 -11.41 -28.27 -10.77
CA VAL A 123 -11.45 -28.29 -9.29
C VAL A 123 -12.78 -27.74 -8.77
N PHE A 124 -13.31 -26.66 -9.35
CA PHE A 124 -14.60 -26.08 -8.96
C PHE A 124 -15.75 -27.09 -9.02
N PHE A 125 -15.79 -27.94 -10.05
CA PHE A 125 -16.88 -28.90 -10.25
C PHE A 125 -16.60 -30.30 -9.69
N GLU A 126 -15.34 -30.74 -9.64
CA GLU A 126 -14.99 -32.14 -9.36
C GLU A 126 -14.20 -32.35 -8.06
N TYR A 127 -13.71 -31.31 -7.39
CA TYR A 127 -12.99 -31.45 -6.12
C TYR A 127 -13.87 -31.03 -4.95
N PRO A 128 -13.93 -31.82 -3.85
CA PRO A 128 -13.13 -33.01 -3.54
C PRO A 128 -13.72 -34.34 -4.05
N SER A 129 -14.88 -34.35 -4.69
CA SER A 129 -15.48 -35.56 -5.26
C SER A 129 -16.11 -35.24 -6.62
N PRO A 130 -15.83 -36.02 -7.68
CA PRO A 130 -15.13 -37.32 -7.70
C PRO A 130 -13.59 -37.27 -7.71
N TRP A 131 -12.95 -36.10 -7.79
CA TRP A 131 -11.50 -35.97 -7.98
C TRP A 131 -10.74 -35.61 -6.68
N SER A 132 -10.80 -36.49 -5.69
CA SER A 132 -10.21 -36.25 -4.35
C SER A 132 -8.68 -36.12 -4.33
N SER A 133 -7.98 -36.76 -5.27
CA SER A 133 -6.52 -36.82 -5.30
C SER A 133 -5.86 -35.69 -6.11
N ALA A 134 -6.62 -34.71 -6.62
CA ALA A 134 -6.15 -33.70 -7.59
C ALA A 134 -4.79 -33.05 -7.23
N PHE A 135 -4.63 -32.61 -5.98
CA PHE A 135 -3.39 -31.99 -5.51
C PHE A 135 -2.34 -33.02 -5.06
N LEU A 136 -2.79 -34.11 -4.44
CA LEU A 136 -1.90 -35.16 -3.92
C LEU A 136 -1.15 -35.89 -5.05
N ASP A 137 -1.81 -36.13 -6.18
CA ASP A 137 -1.20 -36.75 -7.36
C ASP A 137 -0.19 -35.80 -8.03
N PHE A 138 -0.34 -34.49 -7.84
CA PHE A 138 0.57 -33.50 -8.42
C PHE A 138 1.90 -33.41 -7.64
N LEU A 139 1.88 -33.52 -6.31
CA LEU A 139 3.06 -33.32 -5.45
C LEU A 139 4.28 -34.21 -5.79
N PRO A 140 4.14 -35.53 -6.07
CA PRO A 140 5.28 -36.37 -6.44
C PRO A 140 5.99 -35.92 -7.73
N HIS A 141 5.31 -35.14 -8.58
CA HIS A 141 5.84 -34.68 -9.86
C HIS A 141 6.73 -33.44 -9.73
N LEU A 142 6.71 -32.73 -8.61
CA LEU A 142 7.56 -31.55 -8.36
C LEU A 142 9.05 -31.87 -8.48
N ARG A 143 9.45 -33.13 -8.22
CA ARG A 143 10.84 -33.61 -8.41
C ARG A 143 11.33 -33.57 -9.87
N LYS A 144 10.42 -33.44 -10.84
CA LYS A 144 10.76 -33.33 -12.27
C LYS A 144 11.39 -31.98 -12.65
N GLY A 145 11.37 -31.01 -11.74
CA GLY A 145 12.12 -29.76 -11.88
C GLY A 145 11.28 -28.50 -12.05
N ALA A 146 11.95 -27.42 -12.42
CA ALA A 146 11.43 -26.05 -12.36
C ALA A 146 10.12 -25.82 -13.15
N ALA A 147 9.96 -26.43 -14.33
CA ALA A 147 8.77 -26.23 -15.16
C ALA A 147 7.49 -26.75 -14.48
N VAL A 148 7.57 -27.92 -13.81
CA VAL A 148 6.44 -28.51 -13.09
C VAL A 148 6.15 -27.73 -11.81
N ILE A 149 7.18 -27.23 -11.12
CA ILE A 149 7.03 -26.37 -9.93
C ILE A 149 6.35 -25.04 -10.32
N ASP A 150 6.80 -24.38 -11.40
CA ASP A 150 6.16 -23.16 -11.93
C ASP A 150 4.69 -23.41 -12.26
N MET A 151 4.38 -24.53 -12.94
CA MET A 151 3.00 -24.89 -13.26
C MET A 151 2.15 -25.14 -12.00
N PHE A 152 2.70 -25.81 -10.99
CA PHE A 152 2.03 -26.03 -9.72
C PHE A 152 1.70 -24.72 -9.01
N CYS A 153 2.65 -23.78 -8.93
CA CYS A 153 2.42 -22.46 -8.37
C CYS A 153 1.37 -21.66 -9.16
N ARG A 154 1.36 -21.76 -10.50
CA ARG A 154 0.30 -21.15 -11.34
C ARG A 154 -1.08 -21.73 -11.08
N VAL A 155 -1.20 -23.06 -10.89
CA VAL A 155 -2.46 -23.70 -10.51
C VAL A 155 -2.95 -23.18 -9.15
N LEU A 156 -2.05 -23.07 -8.17
CA LEU A 156 -2.40 -22.54 -6.85
C LEU A 156 -2.76 -21.05 -6.89
N ASN A 157 -2.07 -20.23 -7.68
CA ASN A 157 -2.43 -18.82 -7.83
C ASN A 157 -3.77 -18.66 -8.57
N ALA A 158 -4.02 -19.44 -9.62
CA ALA A 158 -5.31 -19.45 -10.30
C ALA A 158 -6.44 -19.94 -9.38
N LEU A 159 -6.17 -20.91 -8.49
CA LEU A 159 -7.15 -21.36 -7.49
C LEU A 159 -7.52 -20.21 -6.54
N ASP A 160 -6.52 -19.42 -6.15
CA ASP A 160 -6.73 -18.26 -5.32
C ASP A 160 -7.54 -17.17 -6.03
N ASP A 161 -7.10 -16.77 -7.24
CA ASP A 161 -7.76 -15.74 -8.04
C ASP A 161 -9.20 -16.10 -8.44
N GLU A 162 -9.46 -17.36 -8.79
CA GLU A 162 -10.76 -17.77 -9.34
C GLU A 162 -11.75 -18.26 -8.27
N LEU A 163 -11.28 -18.73 -7.10
CA LEU A 163 -12.15 -19.41 -6.12
C LEU A 163 -11.96 -19.00 -4.65
N ILE A 164 -10.76 -18.63 -4.22
CA ILE A 164 -10.50 -18.40 -2.78
C ILE A 164 -10.54 -16.92 -2.40
N SER A 165 -9.92 -16.05 -3.19
CA SER A 165 -9.81 -14.62 -2.87
C SER A 165 -11.19 -13.95 -2.81
N LEU A 166 -11.35 -13.11 -1.80
CA LEU A 166 -12.54 -12.28 -1.55
C LEU A 166 -12.36 -10.84 -2.05
N ASP A 167 -11.24 -10.55 -2.73
CA ASP A 167 -11.00 -9.24 -3.35
C ASP A 167 -11.96 -8.99 -4.53
N TYR A 168 -12.57 -10.07 -5.05
CA TYR A 168 -13.56 -10.05 -6.12
C TYR A 168 -14.95 -10.42 -5.57
N PRO A 169 -16.02 -9.77 -6.07
CA PRO A 169 -17.38 -10.13 -5.68
C PRO A 169 -17.69 -11.57 -6.11
N ARG A 170 -18.13 -12.41 -5.16
CA ARG A 170 -18.44 -13.83 -5.39
C ARG A 170 -19.92 -14.12 -5.28
N SER A 171 -20.40 -15.05 -6.11
CA SER A 171 -21.75 -15.58 -5.98
C SER A 171 -21.90 -16.46 -4.73
N PRO A 172 -23.12 -16.64 -4.19
CA PRO A 172 -23.35 -17.53 -3.05
C PRO A 172 -22.94 -18.98 -3.31
N GLU A 173 -22.99 -19.43 -4.57
CA GLU A 173 -22.53 -20.76 -4.97
C GLU A 173 -21.00 -20.87 -4.90
N GLU A 174 -20.28 -19.90 -5.45
CA GLU A 174 -18.81 -19.85 -5.41
C GLU A 174 -18.29 -19.82 -3.96
N VAL A 175 -18.95 -19.07 -3.06
CA VAL A 175 -18.57 -19.05 -1.64
C VAL A 175 -18.73 -20.43 -0.99
N ARG A 176 -19.80 -21.16 -1.33
CA ARG A 176 -20.02 -22.53 -0.82
C ARG A 176 -18.97 -23.51 -1.34
N VAL A 177 -18.71 -23.47 -2.65
CA VAL A 177 -17.67 -24.31 -3.27
C VAL A 177 -16.30 -23.99 -2.67
N SER A 178 -15.95 -22.71 -2.57
CA SER A 178 -14.70 -22.24 -1.94
C SER A 178 -14.53 -22.77 -0.52
N ALA A 179 -15.57 -22.71 0.32
CA ALA A 179 -15.53 -23.27 1.66
C ALA A 179 -15.26 -24.78 1.64
N HIS A 180 -15.98 -25.51 0.78
CA HIS A 180 -15.83 -26.96 0.65
C HIS A 180 -14.43 -27.37 0.15
N VAL A 181 -13.89 -26.68 -0.85
CA VAL A 181 -12.54 -26.89 -1.37
C VAL A 181 -11.49 -26.62 -0.29
N LYS A 182 -11.58 -25.48 0.42
CA LYS A 182 -10.65 -25.15 1.51
C LYS A 182 -10.65 -26.20 2.60
N ASP A 183 -11.83 -26.64 3.05
CA ASP A 183 -11.93 -27.64 4.13
C ASP A 183 -11.36 -28.99 3.71
N ALA A 184 -11.64 -29.44 2.48
CA ALA A 184 -11.04 -30.66 1.95
C ALA A 184 -9.51 -30.54 1.80
N MET A 185 -9.01 -29.41 1.27
CA MET A 185 -7.58 -29.17 1.15
C MET A 185 -6.88 -29.18 2.51
N ARG A 186 -7.44 -28.54 3.56
CA ARG A 186 -6.90 -28.55 4.93
C ARG A 186 -6.71 -29.97 5.46
N GLN A 187 -7.68 -30.85 5.20
CA GLN A 187 -7.68 -32.22 5.69
C GLN A 187 -6.76 -33.14 4.86
N GLN A 188 -6.62 -32.89 3.56
CA GLN A 188 -6.01 -33.85 2.64
C GLN A 188 -4.58 -33.49 2.22
N CYS A 189 -4.33 -32.25 1.81
CA CYS A 189 -3.12 -31.89 1.05
C CYS A 189 -2.35 -30.67 1.56
N VAL A 190 -2.95 -29.76 2.33
CA VAL A 190 -2.28 -28.51 2.77
C VAL A 190 -0.96 -28.76 3.52
N PRO A 191 -0.86 -29.69 4.51
CA PRO A 191 0.41 -29.95 5.18
C PRO A 191 1.53 -30.39 4.21
N GLN A 192 1.19 -31.19 3.21
CA GLN A 192 2.13 -31.69 2.20
C GLN A 192 2.52 -30.59 1.20
N ILE A 193 1.57 -29.72 0.83
CA ILE A 193 1.84 -28.55 -0.01
C ILE A 193 2.79 -27.58 0.70
N VAL A 194 2.53 -27.30 1.99
CA VAL A 194 3.40 -26.43 2.80
C VAL A 194 4.81 -27.00 2.86
N ARG A 195 4.95 -28.30 3.15
CA ARG A 195 6.26 -28.97 3.13
C ARG A 195 6.94 -28.87 1.77
N ALA A 196 6.20 -29.05 0.67
CA ALA A 196 6.75 -28.92 -0.68
C ALA A 196 7.26 -27.50 -0.96
N TRP A 197 6.55 -26.45 -0.52
CA TRP A 197 7.05 -25.07 -0.64
C TRP A 197 8.39 -24.88 0.09
N TYR A 198 8.51 -25.40 1.32
CA TYR A 198 9.77 -25.36 2.07
C TYR A 198 10.91 -26.06 1.32
N ASP A 199 10.69 -27.31 0.93
CA ASP A 199 11.70 -28.15 0.28
C ASP A 199 12.18 -27.51 -1.03
N VAL A 200 11.25 -26.93 -1.81
CA VAL A 200 11.55 -26.23 -3.07
C VAL A 200 12.34 -24.94 -2.81
N VAL A 201 11.94 -24.11 -1.85
CA VAL A 201 12.66 -22.85 -1.54
C VAL A 201 14.07 -23.16 -1.08
N VAL A 202 14.27 -24.12 -0.16
CA VAL A 202 15.59 -24.50 0.32
C VAL A 202 16.47 -25.05 -0.82
N LEU A 203 15.91 -25.85 -1.72
CA LEU A 203 16.64 -26.43 -2.84
C LEU A 203 17.04 -25.39 -3.90
N TYR A 204 16.18 -24.40 -4.17
CA TYR A 204 16.35 -23.48 -5.29
C TYR A 204 16.77 -22.06 -4.92
N LYS A 205 16.77 -21.65 -3.64
CA LYS A 205 17.13 -20.27 -3.23
C LYS A 205 18.50 -19.79 -3.72
N SER A 206 19.46 -20.71 -3.89
CA SER A 206 20.80 -20.40 -4.41
C SER A 206 20.95 -20.58 -5.92
N SER A 207 20.20 -21.51 -6.53
CA SER A 207 20.38 -21.90 -7.93
C SER A 207 19.38 -21.26 -8.90
N LYS A 208 18.13 -21.07 -8.46
CA LYS A 208 17.03 -20.44 -9.21
C LYS A 208 16.20 -19.54 -8.28
N PRO A 209 16.75 -18.38 -7.86
CA PRO A 209 16.12 -17.51 -6.86
C PRO A 209 14.76 -16.97 -7.30
N GLU A 210 14.54 -16.70 -8.58
CA GLU A 210 13.24 -16.27 -9.12
C GLU A 210 12.14 -17.31 -8.90
N LEU A 211 12.47 -18.60 -9.05
CA LEU A 211 11.53 -19.69 -8.79
C LEU A 211 11.21 -19.79 -7.29
N ALA A 212 12.22 -19.65 -6.43
CA ALA A 212 12.03 -19.65 -4.99
C ALA A 212 11.17 -18.45 -4.53
N ALA A 213 11.40 -17.26 -5.11
CA ALA A 213 10.57 -16.08 -4.88
C ALA A 213 9.12 -16.33 -5.30
N PHE A 214 8.90 -16.88 -6.49
CA PHE A 214 7.55 -17.22 -6.98
C PHE A 214 6.82 -18.21 -6.06
N VAL A 215 7.53 -19.22 -5.54
CA VAL A 215 6.98 -20.19 -4.58
C VAL A 215 6.58 -19.51 -3.26
N LEU A 216 7.40 -18.59 -2.75
CA LEU A 216 7.09 -17.79 -1.56
C LEU A 216 5.88 -16.89 -1.80
N ASP A 217 5.80 -16.23 -2.94
CA ASP A 217 4.65 -15.40 -3.30
C ASP A 217 3.35 -16.20 -3.42
N THR A 218 3.42 -17.42 -3.97
CA THR A 218 2.30 -18.36 -3.96
C THR A 218 1.94 -18.78 -2.54
N MET A 219 2.91 -19.15 -1.69
CA MET A 219 2.66 -19.52 -0.30
C MET A 219 1.97 -18.39 0.47
N ARG A 220 2.42 -17.14 0.29
CA ARG A 220 1.90 -15.94 0.96
C ARG A 220 0.38 -15.80 0.83
N ARG A 221 -0.17 -16.09 -0.36
CA ARG A 221 -1.62 -16.00 -0.65
C ARG A 221 -2.48 -16.94 0.20
N TYR A 222 -1.91 -18.08 0.62
CA TYR A 222 -2.62 -19.12 1.35
C TYR A 222 -2.58 -18.91 2.87
N VAL A 223 -1.70 -18.05 3.37
CA VAL A 223 -1.45 -17.84 4.81
C VAL A 223 -2.72 -17.48 5.58
N ASN A 224 -3.63 -16.70 4.97
CA ASN A 224 -4.83 -16.21 5.63
C ASN A 224 -5.81 -17.33 6.05
N TRP A 225 -5.81 -18.50 5.41
CA TRP A 225 -6.81 -19.56 5.62
C TRP A 225 -6.23 -20.93 6.00
N ILE A 226 -4.94 -21.19 5.83
CA ILE A 226 -4.31 -22.43 6.32
C ILE A 226 -4.12 -22.42 7.85
N ASP A 227 -3.62 -23.48 8.47
CA ASP A 227 -3.21 -23.44 9.88
C ASP A 227 -1.89 -22.65 10.01
N ILE A 228 -1.84 -21.70 10.95
CA ILE A 228 -0.63 -20.89 11.20
C ILE A 228 0.52 -21.73 11.75
N GLY A 229 0.25 -22.81 12.49
CA GLY A 229 1.29 -23.69 13.05
C GLY A 229 2.15 -24.40 11.98
N LEU A 230 1.63 -24.54 10.76
CA LEU A 230 2.35 -25.14 9.63
C LEU A 230 3.51 -24.26 9.12
N ILE A 231 3.42 -22.94 9.33
CA ILE A 231 4.38 -21.97 8.77
C ILE A 231 5.05 -21.09 9.85
N ALA A 232 4.39 -20.85 10.98
CA ALA A 232 4.94 -20.09 12.09
C ALA A 232 5.54 -21.05 13.12
N ASN A 233 6.67 -21.67 12.76
CA ASN A 233 7.38 -22.66 13.59
C ASN A 233 8.90 -22.47 13.49
N ASP A 234 9.63 -23.24 14.30
CA ASP A 234 11.09 -23.18 14.46
C ASP A 234 11.89 -23.66 13.23
N VAL A 235 11.23 -23.99 12.13
CA VAL A 235 11.86 -24.42 10.88
C VAL A 235 11.63 -23.39 9.77
N PHE A 236 10.40 -22.96 9.57
CA PHE A 236 10.04 -21.99 8.55
C PHE A 236 10.52 -20.57 8.86
N LEU A 237 10.29 -20.09 10.09
CA LEU A 237 10.65 -18.72 10.45
C LEU A 237 12.16 -18.49 10.34
N PRO A 238 13.05 -19.38 10.85
CA PRO A 238 14.48 -19.21 10.63
C PRO A 238 14.89 -19.21 9.16
N MET A 239 14.29 -20.08 8.33
CA MET A 239 14.58 -20.12 6.89
C MET A 239 14.19 -18.81 6.18
N LEU A 240 13.03 -18.23 6.51
CA LEU A 240 12.59 -16.95 5.95
C LEU A 240 13.52 -15.81 6.38
N PHE A 241 13.85 -15.71 7.67
CA PHE A 241 14.76 -14.67 8.16
C PHE A 241 16.18 -14.86 7.64
N GLU A 242 16.70 -16.08 7.51
CA GLU A 242 17.99 -16.34 6.86
C GLU A 242 17.98 -15.84 5.42
N THR A 243 16.91 -16.13 4.67
CA THR A 243 16.77 -15.69 3.28
C THR A 243 16.70 -14.16 3.17
N ILE A 244 16.01 -13.49 4.11
CA ILE A 244 15.97 -12.02 4.19
C ILE A 244 17.36 -11.45 4.52
N LEU A 245 18.06 -12.00 5.51
CA LEU A 245 19.27 -11.39 6.09
C LEU A 245 20.54 -11.59 5.25
N VAL A 246 20.58 -12.57 4.34
CA VAL A 246 21.79 -12.85 3.53
C VAL A 246 21.90 -11.88 2.35
N ASP A 247 22.95 -11.05 2.35
CA ASP A 247 23.22 -10.02 1.33
C ASP A 247 23.59 -10.55 -0.07
N GLY A 248 23.76 -11.87 -0.21
CA GLY A 248 24.01 -12.51 -1.51
C GLY A 248 22.75 -12.91 -2.29
N HIS A 249 21.56 -12.78 -1.69
CA HIS A 249 20.30 -13.12 -2.37
C HIS A 249 19.74 -11.92 -3.16
N PRO A 250 19.08 -12.16 -4.31
CA PRO A 250 18.39 -11.09 -5.04
C PRO A 250 17.29 -10.44 -4.20
N ASP A 251 17.11 -9.13 -4.37
CA ASP A 251 16.11 -8.35 -3.62
C ASP A 251 14.70 -8.92 -3.74
N GLN A 252 14.31 -9.42 -4.91
CA GLN A 252 13.01 -10.06 -5.12
C GLN A 252 12.79 -11.25 -4.17
N LEU A 253 13.78 -12.13 -4.01
CA LEU A 253 13.68 -13.30 -3.12
C LEU A 253 13.59 -12.87 -1.65
N ARG A 254 14.38 -11.86 -1.27
CA ARG A 254 14.36 -11.27 0.08
C ARG A 254 13.01 -10.60 0.35
N ALA A 255 12.46 -9.87 -0.63
CA ALA A 255 11.15 -9.22 -0.59
C ALA A 255 9.99 -10.22 -0.49
N SER A 256 9.96 -11.28 -1.31
CA SER A 256 8.93 -12.33 -1.20
C SER A 256 8.99 -13.04 0.15
N SER A 257 10.19 -13.23 0.71
CA SER A 257 10.38 -13.78 2.06
C SER A 257 9.80 -12.85 3.14
N ALA A 258 10.11 -11.55 3.08
CA ALA A 258 9.53 -10.54 3.98
C ALA A 258 8.01 -10.46 3.84
N GLY A 259 7.48 -10.56 2.61
CA GLY A 259 6.05 -10.62 2.33
C GLY A 259 5.36 -11.83 2.97
N CYS A 260 6.02 -12.99 3.03
CA CYS A 260 5.50 -14.16 3.74
C CYS A 260 5.40 -13.91 5.24
N VAL A 261 6.43 -13.32 5.84
CA VAL A 261 6.41 -12.93 7.27
C VAL A 261 5.30 -11.92 7.52
N LEU A 262 5.12 -10.92 6.65
CA LEU A 262 4.03 -9.96 6.75
C LEU A 262 2.67 -10.65 6.69
N ALA A 263 2.45 -11.62 5.81
CA ALA A 263 1.19 -12.35 5.79
C ALA A 263 0.93 -13.14 7.08
N MET A 264 1.97 -13.69 7.72
CA MET A 264 1.84 -14.32 9.05
C MET A 264 1.49 -13.28 10.13
N VAL A 265 2.13 -12.11 10.07
CA VAL A 265 1.86 -10.95 10.94
C VAL A 265 0.46 -10.39 10.72
N SER A 266 -0.10 -10.41 9.52
CA SER A 266 -1.47 -9.89 9.25
C SER A 266 -2.57 -10.92 9.48
N LYS A 267 -2.22 -12.18 9.78
CA LYS A 267 -3.20 -13.25 9.97
C LYS A 267 -4.05 -13.02 11.23
N ARG A 268 -5.37 -13.01 11.08
CA ARG A 268 -6.30 -12.87 12.19
C ARG A 268 -6.24 -14.08 13.12
N MET A 269 -5.97 -13.83 14.40
CA MET A 269 -5.96 -14.84 15.46
C MET A 269 -6.26 -14.17 16.82
N GLU A 270 -6.38 -14.98 17.87
CA GLU A 270 -6.63 -14.50 19.22
C GLU A 270 -5.48 -13.57 19.70
N PRO A 271 -5.77 -12.41 20.34
CA PRO A 271 -4.76 -11.40 20.63
C PRO A 271 -3.57 -11.86 21.49
N LYS A 272 -3.78 -12.72 22.49
CA LYS A 272 -2.67 -13.21 23.35
C LYS A 272 -1.75 -14.15 22.57
N ALA A 273 -2.32 -15.06 21.79
CA ALA A 273 -1.56 -15.92 20.88
C ALA A 273 -0.83 -15.09 19.82
N LYS A 274 -1.45 -14.00 19.32
CA LYS A 274 -0.85 -13.07 18.38
C LYS A 274 0.40 -12.39 18.96
N LEU A 275 0.31 -11.81 20.15
CA LEU A 275 1.46 -11.18 20.80
C LEU A 275 2.61 -12.15 21.03
N THR A 276 2.29 -13.39 21.44
CA THR A 276 3.31 -14.44 21.60
C THR A 276 4.05 -14.73 20.29
N LEU A 277 3.31 -14.82 19.18
CA LEU A 277 3.89 -14.97 17.85
C LEU A 277 4.75 -13.75 17.47
N LEU A 278 4.23 -12.54 17.61
CA LEU A 278 4.94 -11.31 17.26
C LEU A 278 6.28 -11.18 18.02
N ARG A 279 6.28 -11.47 19.33
CA ARG A 279 7.50 -11.51 20.13
C ARG A 279 8.51 -12.54 19.62
N SER A 280 8.05 -13.71 19.17
CA SER A 280 8.93 -14.78 18.69
C SER A 280 9.68 -14.41 17.40
N LEU A 281 9.16 -13.47 16.60
CA LEU A 281 9.76 -13.06 15.33
C LEU A 281 11.09 -12.31 15.48
N ARG A 282 11.33 -11.64 16.62
CA ARG A 282 12.54 -10.81 16.87
C ARG A 282 12.85 -9.87 15.71
N ILE A 283 11.87 -9.02 15.39
CA ILE A 283 11.87 -8.19 14.18
C ILE A 283 12.98 -7.12 14.14
N SER A 284 13.64 -6.80 15.26
CA SER A 284 14.76 -5.85 15.31
C SER A 284 15.91 -6.14 14.36
N ARG A 285 16.10 -7.40 13.98
CA ARG A 285 17.17 -7.83 13.09
C ARG A 285 17.09 -7.18 11.70
N ILE A 286 15.91 -6.74 11.27
CA ILE A 286 15.70 -6.15 9.94
C ILE A 286 15.70 -4.62 9.95
N PHE A 287 15.86 -3.96 11.10
CA PHE A 287 15.75 -2.49 11.19
C PHE A 287 16.84 -1.75 10.42
N GLY A 288 18.10 -2.20 10.55
CA GLY A 288 19.22 -1.60 9.81
C GLY A 288 19.07 -1.74 8.29
N MET A 289 18.47 -2.85 7.85
CA MET A 289 18.30 -3.14 6.44
C MET A 289 17.35 -2.19 5.73
N VAL A 290 16.33 -1.66 6.43
CA VAL A 290 15.39 -0.69 5.85
C VAL A 290 16.11 0.59 5.44
N VAL A 291 17.12 1.00 6.22
CA VAL A 291 17.95 2.17 5.94
C VAL A 291 18.87 1.90 4.76
N GLU A 292 19.47 0.72 4.71
CA GLU A 292 20.43 0.36 3.65
C GLU A 292 19.77 0.15 2.27
N ASN A 293 18.48 -0.19 2.23
CA ASN A 293 17.78 -0.63 1.02
C ASN A 293 16.61 0.29 0.62
N GLU A 294 16.68 1.58 0.98
CA GLU A 294 15.58 2.56 0.90
C GLU A 294 14.82 2.60 -0.44
N GLU A 295 15.54 2.60 -1.57
CA GLU A 295 14.95 2.72 -2.92
C GLU A 295 14.62 1.37 -3.58
N SER A 296 14.88 0.26 -2.90
CA SER A 296 14.68 -1.09 -3.45
C SER A 296 13.30 -1.66 -3.15
N GLU A 297 12.88 -2.67 -3.94
CA GLU A 297 11.70 -3.48 -3.66
C GLU A 297 11.77 -4.15 -2.26
N LEU A 298 12.98 -4.48 -1.81
CA LEU A 298 13.24 -5.01 -0.48
C LEU A 298 12.92 -3.97 0.60
N GLY A 299 13.38 -2.73 0.47
CA GLY A 299 13.12 -1.65 1.42
C GLY A 299 11.63 -1.41 1.62
N SER A 300 10.86 -1.34 0.52
CA SER A 300 9.41 -1.19 0.55
C SER A 300 8.70 -2.38 1.23
N SER A 301 9.14 -3.60 0.92
CA SER A 301 8.61 -4.83 1.53
C SER A 301 8.90 -4.91 3.03
N LEU A 302 10.10 -4.51 3.46
CA LEU A 302 10.48 -4.45 4.87
C LEU A 302 9.71 -3.33 5.60
N GLY A 303 9.57 -2.15 5.00
CA GLY A 303 8.74 -1.07 5.55
C GLY A 303 7.30 -1.50 5.78
N SER A 304 6.71 -2.18 4.80
CA SER A 304 5.36 -2.77 4.91
C SER A 304 5.28 -3.83 6.03
N LEU A 305 6.31 -4.66 6.18
CA LEU A 305 6.41 -5.65 7.26
C LEU A 305 6.45 -4.98 8.64
N LEU A 306 7.29 -3.97 8.82
CA LEU A 306 7.42 -3.23 10.09
C LEU A 306 6.13 -2.49 10.46
N LEU A 307 5.48 -1.85 9.48
CA LEU A 307 4.22 -1.17 9.69
C LEU A 307 3.09 -2.16 10.04
N GLY A 308 3.00 -3.29 9.31
CA GLY A 308 2.04 -4.35 9.61
C GLY A 308 2.26 -4.94 11.01
N TYR A 309 3.52 -5.17 11.39
CA TYR A 309 3.91 -5.62 12.72
C TYR A 309 3.41 -4.66 13.80
N ALA A 310 3.74 -3.37 13.69
CA ALA A 310 3.37 -2.38 14.68
C ALA A 310 1.84 -2.17 14.76
N THR A 311 1.15 -2.22 13.63
CA THR A 311 -0.31 -2.14 13.57
C THR A 311 -0.97 -3.27 14.35
N GLU A 312 -0.47 -4.49 14.19
CA GLU A 312 -0.99 -5.67 14.88
C GLU A 312 -0.63 -5.69 16.38
N VAL A 313 0.57 -5.24 16.76
CA VAL A 313 0.92 -5.04 18.18
C VAL A 313 -0.01 -4.01 18.82
N LEU A 314 -0.23 -2.88 18.15
CA LEU A 314 -1.13 -1.83 18.62
C LEU A 314 -2.57 -2.35 18.75
N GLU A 315 -3.06 -3.12 17.79
CA GLU A 315 -4.41 -3.69 17.85
C GLU A 315 -4.56 -4.70 18.99
N CYS A 316 -3.54 -5.52 19.26
CA CYS A 316 -3.52 -6.41 20.42
C CYS A 316 -3.60 -5.61 21.73
N SER A 317 -2.86 -4.51 21.84
CA SER A 317 -2.87 -3.63 23.02
C SER A 317 -4.22 -2.94 23.28
N LYS A 318 -5.09 -2.83 22.28
CA LYS A 318 -6.44 -2.27 22.44
C LYS A 318 -7.43 -3.30 22.98
N ARG A 319 -7.27 -4.57 22.60
CA ARG A 319 -8.22 -5.66 22.91
C ARG A 319 -7.93 -6.36 24.23
N LEU A 320 -6.71 -6.21 24.76
CA LEU A 320 -6.26 -6.86 25.98
C LEU A 320 -6.16 -5.82 27.11
N GLU A 321 -6.90 -6.05 28.20
CA GLU A 321 -7.02 -5.11 29.34
C GLU A 321 -6.01 -5.37 30.48
N SER A 322 -5.07 -6.31 30.30
CA SER A 322 -4.05 -6.62 31.31
C SER A 322 -2.86 -5.64 31.24
N GLU A 323 -2.41 -5.15 32.40
CA GLU A 323 -1.25 -4.26 32.51
C GLU A 323 0.05 -4.90 32.01
N ASP A 324 0.27 -6.19 32.27
CA ASP A 324 1.48 -6.90 31.82
C ASP A 324 1.55 -6.98 30.30
N ILE A 325 0.41 -7.25 29.67
CA ILE A 325 0.29 -7.36 28.22
C ILE A 325 0.43 -5.98 27.57
N TYR A 326 -0.11 -4.95 28.21
CA TYR A 326 0.04 -3.58 27.78
C TYR A 326 1.50 -3.14 27.81
N ASN A 327 2.23 -3.42 28.90
CA ASN A 327 3.66 -3.12 29.00
C ASN A 327 4.47 -3.87 27.94
N GLU A 328 4.21 -5.17 27.73
CA GLU A 328 4.85 -5.95 26.67
C GLU A 328 4.59 -5.35 25.28
N SER A 329 3.35 -4.94 25.00
CA SER A 329 2.99 -4.32 23.72
C SER A 329 3.70 -2.98 23.52
N VAL A 330 3.84 -2.18 24.58
CA VAL A 330 4.57 -0.90 24.53
C VAL A 330 6.05 -1.12 24.26
N GLU A 331 6.68 -2.12 24.87
CA GLU A 331 8.09 -2.44 24.60
C GLU A 331 8.32 -2.83 23.13
N LEU A 332 7.44 -3.65 22.56
CA LEU A 332 7.52 -4.02 21.14
C LEU A 332 7.26 -2.83 20.20
N LEU A 333 6.39 -1.89 20.59
CA LEU A 333 6.15 -0.66 19.84
C LEU A 333 7.34 0.30 19.92
N ASP A 334 7.91 0.49 21.12
CA ASP A 334 9.12 1.30 21.34
C ASP A 334 10.28 0.83 20.44
N GLU A 335 10.40 -0.49 20.25
CA GLU A 335 11.44 -1.09 19.42
C GLU A 335 11.28 -0.75 17.93
N VAL A 336 10.05 -0.80 17.39
CA VAL A 336 9.79 -0.66 15.94
C VAL A 336 9.53 0.79 15.48
N LEU A 337 9.05 1.66 16.36
CA LEU A 337 8.66 3.03 16.03
C LEU A 337 9.76 3.87 15.34
N PRO A 338 11.04 3.81 15.75
CA PRO A 338 12.11 4.55 15.06
C PRO A 338 12.20 4.21 13.56
N SER A 339 12.05 2.93 13.22
CA SER A 339 12.06 2.48 11.82
C SER A 339 10.81 2.93 11.06
N ILE A 340 9.64 3.00 11.71
CA ILE A 340 8.42 3.52 11.10
C ILE A 340 8.56 5.01 10.79
N PHE A 341 9.14 5.79 11.72
CA PHE A 341 9.40 7.21 11.48
C PHE A 341 10.39 7.40 10.32
N TYR A 342 11.43 6.57 10.25
CA TYR A 342 12.38 6.57 9.12
C TYR A 342 11.68 6.30 7.79
N VAL A 343 10.94 5.18 7.70
CA VAL A 343 10.18 4.79 6.49
C VAL A 343 9.25 5.91 6.10
N MET A 344 8.44 6.40 7.04
CA MET A 344 7.46 7.42 6.76
C MET A 344 8.10 8.70 6.24
N GLN A 345 9.26 9.15 6.76
CA GLN A 345 9.93 10.36 6.26
C GLN A 345 10.34 10.25 4.78
N ARG A 346 10.79 9.07 4.37
CA ARG A 346 11.41 8.84 3.05
C ARG A 346 10.46 8.27 2.00
N SER A 347 9.33 7.71 2.42
CA SER A 347 8.48 6.94 1.52
C SER A 347 7.53 7.79 0.67
N GLU A 348 7.05 7.19 -0.42
CA GLU A 348 6.03 7.73 -1.32
C GLU A 348 4.65 7.86 -0.63
N GLU A 349 3.65 8.41 -1.33
CA GLU A 349 2.36 8.78 -0.75
C GLU A 349 1.57 7.58 -0.16
N GLU A 350 1.50 6.44 -0.86
CA GLU A 350 0.66 5.29 -0.45
C GLU A 350 1.08 4.67 0.90
N THR A 351 2.40 4.49 1.06
CA THR A 351 3.01 3.99 2.30
C THR A 351 2.87 5.01 3.43
N THR A 352 2.86 6.30 3.09
CA THR A 352 2.62 7.38 4.06
C THR A 352 1.20 7.33 4.59
N PHE A 353 0.19 7.08 3.74
CA PHE A 353 -1.20 6.96 4.19
C PHE A 353 -1.40 5.84 5.23
N SER A 354 -0.87 4.65 4.96
CA SER A 354 -0.95 3.52 5.90
C SER A 354 -0.23 3.82 7.22
N SER A 355 0.93 4.48 7.14
CA SER A 355 1.69 4.93 8.31
C SER A 355 0.92 5.98 9.12
N LEU A 356 0.23 6.92 8.46
CA LEU A 356 -0.62 7.93 9.08
C LEU A 356 -1.81 7.32 9.81
N GLN A 357 -2.46 6.32 9.23
CA GLN A 357 -3.55 5.59 9.89
C GLN A 357 -3.06 4.92 11.18
N PHE A 358 -1.90 4.27 11.12
CA PHE A 358 -1.26 3.66 12.29
C PHE A 358 -0.94 4.71 13.36
N LEU A 359 -0.24 5.81 13.01
CA LEU A 359 0.12 6.85 13.97
C LEU A 359 -1.13 7.53 14.58
N SER A 360 -2.18 7.73 13.79
CA SER A 360 -3.46 8.26 14.28
C SER A 360 -4.12 7.33 15.29
N ALA A 361 -4.09 6.02 15.05
CA ALA A 361 -4.57 5.02 15.99
C ALA A 361 -3.70 4.97 17.26
N TYR A 362 -2.39 5.10 17.12
CA TYR A 362 -1.42 5.09 18.22
C TYR A 362 -1.61 6.31 19.14
N VAL A 363 -1.69 7.52 18.57
CA VAL A 363 -2.00 8.76 19.28
C VAL A 363 -3.38 8.69 19.95
N SER A 364 -4.37 8.06 19.30
CA SER A 364 -5.69 7.87 19.89
C SER A 364 -5.66 6.94 21.12
N LYS A 365 -4.81 5.92 21.13
CA LYS A 365 -4.60 5.08 22.33
C LYS A 365 -3.94 5.87 23.44
N MET A 366 -2.96 6.73 23.13
CA MET A 366 -2.32 7.61 24.13
C MET A 366 -3.30 8.54 24.85
N LYS A 367 -4.38 8.98 24.20
CA LYS A 367 -5.44 9.79 24.86
C LYS A 367 -6.00 9.12 26.10
N THR A 368 -6.04 7.77 26.12
CA THR A 368 -6.57 7.00 27.25
C THR A 368 -5.57 6.86 28.41
N LEU A 369 -4.31 7.23 28.19
CA LEU A 369 -3.18 7.00 29.08
C LEU A 369 -2.69 8.34 29.63
N SER A 370 -3.42 8.91 30.57
CA SER A 370 -3.03 10.16 31.26
C SER A 370 -2.66 9.85 32.71
N PRO A 371 -1.45 10.19 33.20
CA PRO A 371 -0.37 10.93 32.52
C PRO A 371 0.50 10.08 31.57
N LEU A 372 1.12 10.75 30.59
CA LEU A 372 2.06 10.12 29.65
C LEU A 372 3.46 9.92 30.24
N LYS A 373 4.14 8.85 29.82
CA LYS A 373 5.55 8.55 30.15
C LYS A 373 6.52 9.32 29.24
N GLU A 374 7.76 9.51 29.69
CA GLU A 374 8.82 10.24 28.96
C GLU A 374 9.03 9.73 27.52
N LYS A 375 9.12 8.41 27.32
CA LYS A 375 9.23 7.81 25.97
C LYS A 375 8.04 8.12 25.07
N GLN A 376 6.83 8.15 25.62
CA GLN A 376 5.63 8.49 24.85
C GLN A 376 5.69 9.95 24.39
N MET A 377 6.18 10.85 25.26
CA MET A 377 6.42 12.24 24.88
C MET A 377 7.49 12.36 23.78
N LEU A 378 8.56 11.55 23.84
CA LEU A 378 9.56 11.47 22.77
C LEU A 378 8.93 11.04 21.44
N HIS A 379 8.08 10.01 21.44
CA HIS A 379 7.38 9.54 20.25
C HIS A 379 6.45 10.62 19.66
N LEU A 380 5.75 11.38 20.51
CA LEU A 380 4.94 12.51 20.05
C LEU A 380 5.81 13.60 19.39
N GLY A 381 6.99 13.89 19.95
CA GLY A 381 7.96 14.80 19.34
C GLY A 381 8.43 14.31 17.96
N GLN A 382 8.73 13.02 17.83
CA GLN A 382 9.12 12.42 16.55
C GLN A 382 7.99 12.47 15.52
N ILE A 383 6.73 12.24 15.93
CA ILE A 383 5.57 12.41 15.05
C ILE A 383 5.50 13.85 14.52
N LEU A 384 5.74 14.86 15.37
CA LEU A 384 5.75 16.25 14.95
C LEU A 384 6.87 16.55 13.93
N GLU A 385 8.06 15.98 14.10
CA GLU A 385 9.16 16.09 13.11
C GLU A 385 8.78 15.46 11.77
N VAL A 386 8.17 14.26 11.79
CA VAL A 386 7.69 13.60 10.56
C VAL A 386 6.64 14.46 9.86
N ILE A 387 5.67 15.02 10.61
CA ILE A 387 4.66 15.91 10.06
C ILE A 387 5.32 17.12 9.40
N ARG A 388 6.25 17.79 10.11
CA ARG A 388 6.99 18.94 9.58
C ARG A 388 7.71 18.60 8.26
N GLY A 389 8.38 17.45 8.20
CA GLY A 389 9.06 17.00 6.98
C GLY A 389 8.09 16.77 5.82
N LYS A 390 6.93 16.15 6.07
CA LYS A 390 5.96 15.79 5.02
C LYS A 390 5.04 16.91 4.56
N ILE A 391 4.80 17.93 5.39
CA ILE A 391 4.05 19.09 4.92
C ILE A 391 4.89 20.01 4.06
N ARG A 392 6.23 19.90 4.04
CA ARG A 392 7.10 20.77 3.24
C ARG A 392 6.88 20.52 1.75
N TYR A 393 6.84 21.60 0.96
CA TYR A 393 6.84 21.50 -0.50
C TYR A 393 8.15 20.87 -1.01
N ASP A 394 8.06 20.08 -2.07
CA ASP A 394 9.24 19.54 -2.74
C ASP A 394 9.97 20.68 -3.50
N PRO A 395 11.27 20.91 -3.22
CA PRO A 395 12.06 21.92 -3.92
C PRO A 395 12.05 21.79 -5.45
N ALA A 396 11.75 20.60 -5.99
CA ALA A 396 11.66 20.37 -7.44
C ALA A 396 10.58 21.24 -8.13
N TYR A 397 9.53 21.65 -7.42
CA TYR A 397 8.43 22.45 -7.98
C TYR A 397 8.57 23.96 -7.75
N ARG A 398 9.69 24.42 -7.17
CA ARG A 398 9.91 25.81 -6.76
C ARG A 398 9.58 26.84 -7.83
N GLU A 399 10.09 26.65 -9.05
CA GLU A 399 9.86 27.58 -10.16
C GLU A 399 8.38 27.63 -10.57
N SER A 400 7.73 26.48 -10.62
CA SER A 400 6.30 26.37 -10.94
C SER A 400 5.40 26.90 -9.81
N LEU A 401 5.86 26.93 -8.55
CA LEU A 401 5.07 27.42 -7.41
C LEU A 401 5.08 28.95 -7.28
N ASP A 402 6.14 29.64 -7.66
CA ASP A 402 6.18 31.11 -7.54
C ASP A 402 5.22 31.79 -8.54
N LEU A 403 5.24 31.32 -9.80
CA LEU A 403 4.32 31.71 -10.86
C LEU A 403 3.51 30.48 -11.31
N PRO A 404 2.32 30.24 -10.72
CA PRO A 404 1.61 28.98 -10.88
C PRO A 404 1.18 28.73 -12.33
N ASP A 405 1.96 27.91 -13.02
CA ASP A 405 1.63 27.30 -14.29
C ASP A 405 0.58 26.18 -14.09
N LYS A 406 0.44 25.25 -15.03
CA LYS A 406 -0.46 24.11 -14.81
C LYS A 406 0.09 23.17 -13.71
N ILE A 407 1.40 22.96 -13.68
CA ILE A 407 2.09 22.03 -12.78
C ILE A 407 2.02 22.56 -11.34
N GLY A 408 2.32 23.85 -11.12
CA GLY A 408 2.27 24.47 -9.80
C GLY A 408 0.87 24.45 -9.18
N ARG A 409 -0.18 24.62 -9.99
CA ARG A 409 -1.57 24.52 -9.49
C ARG A 409 -1.96 23.10 -9.10
N GLU A 410 -1.57 22.12 -9.90
CA GLU A 410 -1.78 20.70 -9.57
C GLU A 410 -1.03 20.32 -8.29
N GLU A 411 0.20 20.81 -8.12
CA GLU A 411 1.01 20.59 -6.92
C GLU A 411 0.42 21.28 -5.68
N GLU A 412 -0.10 22.51 -5.80
CA GLU A 412 -0.80 23.19 -4.70
C GLU A 412 -2.06 22.43 -4.26
N GLU A 413 -2.86 21.95 -5.22
CA GLU A 413 -4.07 21.17 -4.94
C GLU A 413 -3.73 19.83 -4.28
N ARG A 414 -2.74 19.11 -4.84
CA ARG A 414 -2.22 17.87 -4.26
C ARG A 414 -1.73 18.08 -2.83
N MET A 415 -0.90 19.09 -2.58
CA MET A 415 -0.38 19.38 -1.24
C MET A 415 -1.50 19.77 -0.27
N THR A 416 -2.50 20.52 -0.74
CA THR A 416 -3.65 20.90 0.09
C THR A 416 -4.44 19.67 0.53
N GLU A 417 -4.69 18.71 -0.37
CA GLU A 417 -5.36 17.45 -0.01
C GLU A 417 -4.49 16.61 0.93
N TYR A 418 -3.21 16.45 0.58
CA TYR A 418 -2.26 15.64 1.33
C TYR A 418 -2.06 16.12 2.78
N ARG A 419 -2.02 17.45 3.00
CA ARG A 419 -1.87 18.04 4.33
C ARG A 419 -3.09 17.85 5.24
N LYS A 420 -4.28 17.52 4.72
CA LYS A 420 -5.50 17.39 5.55
C LYS A 420 -5.32 16.35 6.65
N ASP A 421 -4.90 15.15 6.28
CA ASP A 421 -4.75 14.04 7.22
C ASP A 421 -3.56 14.26 8.18
N LEU A 422 -2.47 14.84 7.69
CA LEU A 422 -1.32 15.26 8.50
C LEU A 422 -1.74 16.28 9.59
N PHE A 423 -2.57 17.27 9.24
CA PHE A 423 -3.08 18.23 10.21
C PHE A 423 -4.15 17.65 11.15
N VAL A 424 -4.89 16.61 10.75
CA VAL A 424 -5.72 15.83 11.69
C VAL A 424 -4.85 15.15 12.75
N LEU A 425 -3.73 14.53 12.35
CA LEU A 425 -2.78 13.91 13.26
C LEU A 425 -2.12 14.97 14.17
N PHE A 426 -1.62 16.07 13.59
CA PHE A 426 -1.03 17.19 14.35
C PHE A 426 -1.96 17.70 15.45
N ARG A 427 -3.24 17.98 15.11
CA ARG A 427 -4.23 18.44 16.09
C ARG A 427 -4.52 17.39 17.16
N SER A 428 -4.47 16.11 16.81
CA SER A 428 -4.61 15.03 17.78
C SER A 428 -3.44 14.98 18.77
N VAL A 429 -2.20 15.21 18.31
CA VAL A 429 -1.02 15.33 19.17
C VAL A 429 -1.11 16.57 20.06
N SER A 430 -1.48 17.72 19.48
CA SER A 430 -1.62 19.00 20.20
C SER A 430 -2.60 18.93 21.37
N ARG A 431 -3.68 18.13 21.26
CA ARG A 431 -4.67 17.97 22.32
C ARG A 431 -4.17 17.12 23.50
N ILE A 432 -3.16 16.27 23.27
CA ILE A 432 -2.63 15.36 24.29
C ILE A 432 -1.40 15.97 24.97
N ALA A 433 -0.51 16.56 24.17
CA ALA A 433 0.76 17.13 24.62
C ALA A 433 0.89 18.57 24.12
N GLN A 434 0.10 19.45 24.74
CA GLN A 434 0.04 20.88 24.38
C GLN A 434 1.42 21.54 24.52
N ASP A 435 2.10 21.35 25.66
CA ASP A 435 3.40 21.98 25.92
C ASP A 435 4.48 21.56 24.92
N VAL A 436 4.56 20.25 24.62
CA VAL A 436 5.51 19.70 23.64
C VAL A 436 5.24 20.26 22.24
N THR A 437 3.96 20.33 21.87
CA THR A 437 3.55 20.82 20.54
C THR A 437 3.80 22.31 20.41
N GLN A 438 3.47 23.10 21.44
CA GLN A 438 3.75 24.52 21.45
C GLN A 438 5.26 24.79 21.38
N LEU A 439 6.07 24.11 22.20
CA LEU A 439 7.52 24.28 22.16
C LEU A 439 8.10 23.93 20.78
N PHE A 440 7.60 22.86 20.16
CA PHE A 440 7.99 22.44 18.82
C PHE A 440 7.66 23.50 17.75
N VAL A 441 6.44 24.03 17.75
CA VAL A 441 6.02 25.08 16.81
C VAL A 441 6.83 26.36 17.03
N MET A 442 7.11 26.72 18.29
CA MET A 442 7.91 27.91 18.62
C MET A 442 9.33 27.77 18.07
N ASN A 443 9.97 26.61 18.27
CA ASN A 443 11.30 26.34 17.75
C ASN A 443 11.32 26.33 16.21
N SER A 444 10.27 25.81 15.58
CA SER A 444 10.14 25.82 14.12
C SER A 444 9.99 27.25 13.56
N LEU A 445 9.18 28.09 14.21
CA LEU A 445 9.06 29.50 13.88
C LEU A 445 10.37 30.25 14.13
N ALA A 446 11.01 30.02 15.28
CA ALA A 446 12.27 30.67 15.62
C ALA A 446 13.36 30.31 14.60
N ALA A 447 13.44 29.06 14.14
CA ALA A 447 14.36 28.64 13.07
C ALA A 447 14.06 29.36 11.75
N ALA A 448 12.78 29.52 11.39
CA ALA A 448 12.38 30.26 10.19
C ALA A 448 12.66 31.77 10.27
N VAL A 449 12.62 32.36 11.47
CA VAL A 449 12.87 33.80 11.72
C VAL A 449 14.35 34.13 11.87
N LEU A 450 15.11 33.27 12.55
CA LEU A 450 16.51 33.52 12.94
C LEU A 450 17.53 32.89 11.99
N GLY A 451 17.10 32.00 11.09
CA GLY A 451 18.03 31.28 10.24
C GLY A 451 18.83 32.18 9.29
N SER A 452 20.00 31.69 8.90
CA SER A 452 20.92 32.34 7.96
C SER A 452 20.29 32.50 6.57
N ALA A 453 21.03 33.08 5.62
CA ALA A 453 20.62 33.19 4.21
C ALA A 453 20.31 31.83 3.51
N GLU A 454 20.45 30.70 4.20
CA GLU A 454 20.19 29.33 3.73
C GLU A 454 18.78 28.82 4.05
N VAL A 455 17.95 29.57 4.79
CA VAL A 455 16.55 29.15 5.03
C VAL A 455 15.75 29.34 3.76
N GLU A 456 15.21 28.25 3.23
CA GLU A 456 14.42 28.27 2.00
C GLU A 456 12.94 28.62 2.27
N PHE A 457 12.19 29.05 1.24
CA PHE A 457 10.81 29.47 1.43
C PHE A 457 9.89 28.33 1.93
N GLU A 458 10.20 27.07 1.58
CA GLU A 458 9.41 25.91 2.00
C GLU A 458 9.52 25.67 3.51
N ASP A 459 10.68 25.98 4.10
CA ASP A 459 10.89 25.89 5.55
C ASP A 459 10.10 26.98 6.29
N VAL A 460 10.07 28.20 5.75
CA VAL A 460 9.28 29.30 6.30
C VAL A 460 7.77 29.01 6.17
N GLU A 461 7.33 28.57 5.00
CA GLU A 461 5.93 28.27 4.72
C GLU A 461 5.41 27.13 5.60
N SER A 462 6.18 26.05 5.77
CA SER A 462 5.80 24.92 6.61
C SER A 462 5.75 25.28 8.10
N ALA A 463 6.69 26.09 8.59
CA ALA A 463 6.69 26.57 9.98
C ALA A 463 5.45 27.43 10.29
N ILE A 464 5.08 28.35 9.38
CA ILE A 464 3.88 29.17 9.53
C ILE A 464 2.62 28.30 9.39
N SER A 465 2.62 27.32 8.49
CA SER A 465 1.51 26.35 8.36
C SER A 465 1.27 25.54 9.63
N LEU A 466 2.32 25.10 10.33
CA LEU A 466 2.18 24.45 11.65
C LEU A 466 1.58 25.39 12.67
N PHE A 467 2.00 26.65 12.67
CA PHE A 467 1.45 27.65 13.59
C PHE A 467 -0.01 27.98 13.27
N TYR A 468 -0.39 28.03 12.00
CA TYR A 468 -1.78 28.13 11.58
C TYR A 468 -2.61 26.96 12.11
N ALA A 469 -2.13 25.73 11.94
CA ALA A 469 -2.80 24.52 12.38
C ALA A 469 -2.94 24.42 13.91
N LEU A 470 -1.97 24.94 14.66
CA LEU A 470 -2.03 25.02 16.14
C LEU A 470 -3.27 25.80 16.61
N GLY A 471 -3.66 26.83 15.87
CA GLY A 471 -4.81 27.68 16.22
C GLY A 471 -6.16 26.98 16.07
N GLU A 472 -6.21 25.81 15.42
CA GLU A 472 -7.40 24.96 15.39
C GLU A 472 -7.51 24.04 16.60
N ALA A 473 -6.41 23.82 17.32
CA ALA A 473 -6.40 23.02 18.54
C ALA A 473 -6.69 23.85 19.80
N ILE A 474 -6.48 25.17 19.74
CA ILE A 474 -6.69 26.12 20.85
C ILE A 474 -8.11 26.72 20.76
N ASN A 475 -8.77 26.90 21.90
CA ASN A 475 -10.07 27.56 21.97
C ASN A 475 -9.96 29.09 21.80
N GLU A 476 -11.07 29.77 21.48
CA GLU A 476 -11.05 31.23 21.22
C GLU A 476 -10.59 32.06 22.43
N GLU A 477 -10.92 31.63 23.65
CA GLU A 477 -10.46 32.28 24.89
C GLU A 477 -8.94 32.15 25.05
N GLY A 478 -8.39 30.96 24.79
CA GLY A 478 -6.96 30.70 24.86
C GLY A 478 -6.18 31.47 23.80
N ILE A 479 -6.78 31.72 22.64
CA ILE A 479 -6.22 32.61 21.61
C ILE A 479 -6.18 34.05 22.11
N ARG A 480 -7.30 34.57 22.66
CA ARG A 480 -7.38 35.95 23.15
C ARG A 480 -6.38 36.23 24.27
N THR A 481 -6.31 35.33 25.24
CA THR A 481 -5.44 35.47 26.43
C THR A 481 -3.98 35.11 26.17
N GLY A 482 -3.65 34.47 25.03
CA GLY A 482 -2.28 34.08 24.71
C GLY A 482 -1.78 32.87 25.51
N THR A 483 -2.61 31.83 25.64
CA THR A 483 -2.28 30.63 26.45
C THR A 483 -0.96 29.95 26.08
N GLY A 484 -0.19 29.60 27.12
CA GLY A 484 1.09 28.90 26.98
C GLY A 484 2.11 29.76 26.22
N LEU A 485 2.76 29.19 25.21
CA LEU A 485 3.78 29.89 24.40
C LEU A 485 3.18 30.76 23.28
N LEU A 486 1.85 30.84 23.15
CA LEU A 486 1.21 31.65 22.11
C LEU A 486 1.54 33.15 22.27
N SER A 487 1.64 33.63 23.52
CA SER A 487 2.02 35.01 23.82
C SER A 487 3.44 35.38 23.38
N GLU A 488 4.30 34.39 23.13
CA GLU A 488 5.67 34.59 22.61
C GLU A 488 5.73 34.41 21.09
N MET A 489 5.01 33.41 20.56
CA MET A 489 4.96 33.12 19.12
C MET A 489 4.32 34.25 18.30
N MET A 490 3.21 34.83 18.77
CA MET A 490 2.52 35.88 18.02
C MET A 490 3.39 37.14 17.83
N PRO A 491 4.02 37.70 18.88
CA PRO A 491 4.96 38.80 18.72
C PRO A 491 6.17 38.43 17.86
N MET A 492 6.68 37.20 17.98
CA MET A 492 7.77 36.69 17.15
C MET A 492 7.39 36.72 15.67
N LEU A 493 6.21 36.20 15.31
CA LEU A 493 5.70 36.21 13.95
C LEU A 493 5.50 37.64 13.41
N LEU A 494 4.86 38.52 14.19
CA LEU A 494 4.54 39.88 13.76
C LEU A 494 5.78 40.78 13.60
N SER A 495 6.83 40.50 14.38
CA SER A 495 8.09 41.25 14.34
C SER A 495 9.11 40.62 13.38
N ALA A 496 8.81 39.43 12.85
CA ALA A 496 9.70 38.73 11.93
C ALA A 496 9.93 39.52 10.64
N LYS A 497 11.15 39.42 10.13
CA LYS A 497 11.53 39.86 8.78
C LYS A 497 12.08 38.65 8.02
N PHE A 498 11.20 37.91 7.35
CA PHE A 498 11.58 36.80 6.48
C PHE A 498 12.21 37.30 5.18
N SER A 499 13.24 36.60 4.70
CA SER A 499 13.83 36.84 3.37
C SER A 499 12.82 36.65 2.23
N PHE A 500 11.80 35.80 2.44
CA PHE A 500 10.81 35.38 1.45
C PHE A 500 9.41 35.97 1.70
N HIS A 501 9.30 37.11 2.37
CA HIS A 501 8.02 37.76 2.66
C HIS A 501 7.17 38.08 1.40
N SER A 502 7.82 38.28 0.26
CA SER A 502 7.18 38.55 -1.03
C SER A 502 6.93 37.28 -1.85
N HIS A 503 7.31 36.10 -1.34
CA HIS A 503 6.98 34.83 -1.98
C HIS A 503 5.49 34.54 -1.77
N ARG A 504 4.80 34.20 -2.86
CA ARG A 504 3.34 34.08 -2.90
C ARG A 504 2.76 33.20 -1.80
N LEU A 505 3.31 32.00 -1.62
CA LEU A 505 2.80 31.02 -0.66
C LEU A 505 3.03 31.44 0.80
N VAL A 506 4.20 32.03 1.08
CA VAL A 506 4.56 32.53 2.42
C VAL A 506 3.64 33.68 2.81
N ALA A 507 3.42 34.64 1.89
CA ALA A 507 2.52 35.76 2.13
C ALA A 507 1.09 35.30 2.43
N LEU A 508 0.57 34.33 1.65
CA LEU A 508 -0.77 33.79 1.87
C LEU A 508 -0.92 33.15 3.26
N VAL A 509 -0.05 32.20 3.61
CA VAL A 509 -0.15 31.50 4.90
C VAL A 509 0.10 32.46 6.08
N TYR A 510 1.01 33.42 5.92
CA TYR A 510 1.29 34.45 6.92
C TYR A 510 0.06 35.32 7.23
N LEU A 511 -0.59 35.87 6.19
CA LEU A 511 -1.77 36.71 6.36
C LEU A 511 -2.97 35.92 6.91
N GLU A 512 -3.12 34.66 6.50
CA GLU A 512 -4.15 33.77 7.03
C GLU A 512 -3.93 33.44 8.51
N THR A 513 -2.67 33.25 8.90
CA THR A 513 -2.27 33.01 10.29
C THR A 513 -2.58 34.23 11.17
N ILE A 514 -2.18 35.43 10.76
CA ILE A 514 -2.52 36.66 11.51
C ILE A 514 -4.04 36.81 11.62
N SER A 515 -4.77 36.55 10.54
CA SER A 515 -6.24 36.65 10.53
C SER A 515 -6.90 35.65 11.48
N ARG A 516 -6.34 34.44 11.62
CA ARG A 516 -6.82 33.40 12.55
C ARG A 516 -6.61 33.84 14.01
N TYR A 517 -5.46 34.43 14.31
CA TYR A 517 -5.10 34.88 15.66
C TYR A 517 -5.52 36.32 15.96
N VAL A 518 -6.41 36.93 15.18
CA VAL A 518 -6.84 38.33 15.37
C VAL A 518 -7.44 38.60 16.76
N GLY A 519 -8.02 37.58 17.40
CA GLY A 519 -8.50 37.68 18.78
C GLY A 519 -7.39 38.02 19.79
N PHE A 520 -6.17 37.51 19.59
CA PHE A 520 -5.02 37.88 20.40
C PHE A 520 -4.68 39.38 20.26
N VAL A 521 -4.71 39.90 19.03
CA VAL A 521 -4.43 41.31 18.71
C VAL A 521 -5.52 42.24 19.24
N HIS A 522 -6.77 41.76 19.31
CA HIS A 522 -7.88 42.51 19.90
C HIS A 522 -7.62 42.86 21.37
N GLU A 523 -7.10 41.91 22.15
CA GLU A 523 -6.75 42.12 23.57
C GLU A 523 -5.39 42.84 23.73
N HIS A 524 -4.43 42.60 22.83
CA HIS A 524 -3.08 43.14 22.90
C HIS A 524 -2.85 44.23 21.84
N THR A 525 -3.48 45.39 22.05
CA THR A 525 -3.54 46.48 21.07
C THR A 525 -2.18 47.06 20.65
N GLN A 526 -1.11 46.83 21.43
CA GLN A 526 0.26 47.23 21.06
C GLN A 526 0.75 46.62 19.74
N TYR A 527 0.15 45.51 19.28
CA TYR A 527 0.56 44.82 18.06
C TYR A 527 -0.21 45.26 16.81
N ILE A 528 -1.25 46.11 16.96
CA ILE A 528 -2.05 46.63 15.83
C ILE A 528 -1.19 47.30 14.76
N PRO A 529 -0.19 48.17 15.09
CA PRO A 529 0.65 48.79 14.07
C PRO A 529 1.42 47.77 13.21
N LEU A 530 1.88 46.66 13.79
CA LEU A 530 2.60 45.61 13.07
C LEU A 530 1.68 44.85 12.10
N VAL A 531 0.44 44.57 12.55
CA VAL A 531 -0.59 43.95 11.69
C VAL A 531 -0.96 44.87 10.54
N LEU A 532 -1.17 46.16 10.81
CA LEU A 532 -1.47 47.14 9.76
C LEU A 532 -0.33 47.23 8.74
N ALA A 533 0.92 47.31 9.20
CA ALA A 533 2.08 47.31 8.30
C ALA A 533 2.07 46.06 7.40
N ALA A 534 1.90 44.87 7.97
CA ALA A 534 1.86 43.60 7.24
C ALA A 534 0.76 43.53 6.16
N PHE A 535 -0.40 44.13 6.40
CA PHE A 535 -1.50 44.11 5.44
C PHE A 535 -1.43 45.24 4.39
N LEU A 536 -0.84 46.38 4.73
CA LEU A 536 -0.84 47.57 3.87
C LEU A 536 0.44 47.71 3.01
N ASP A 537 1.49 46.96 3.32
CA ASP A 537 2.75 46.97 2.55
C ASP A 537 2.77 45.91 1.44
N GLU A 538 3.98 45.67 0.87
CA GLU A 538 4.25 44.74 -0.22
C GLU A 538 3.97 43.26 0.13
N ARG A 539 3.77 42.94 1.41
CA ARG A 539 3.38 41.59 1.86
C ARG A 539 1.88 41.33 1.67
N GLY A 540 1.07 42.39 1.69
CA GLY A 540 -0.38 42.31 1.75
C GLY A 540 -1.08 42.88 0.51
N ILE A 541 -1.81 43.98 0.69
CA ILE A 541 -2.64 44.58 -0.36
C ILE A 541 -1.79 45.12 -1.52
N ARG A 542 -0.57 45.56 -1.26
CA ARG A 542 0.36 46.05 -2.30
C ARG A 542 1.24 44.94 -2.89
N HIS A 543 0.93 43.67 -2.61
CA HIS A 543 1.71 42.54 -3.11
C HIS A 543 1.69 42.46 -4.65
N PRO A 544 2.82 42.18 -5.33
CA PRO A 544 2.92 42.16 -6.79
C PRO A 544 2.01 41.10 -7.44
N ASN A 545 1.82 39.97 -6.77
CA ASN A 545 0.89 38.94 -7.23
C ASN A 545 -0.59 39.31 -6.92
N ILE A 546 -1.41 39.41 -7.97
CA ILE A 546 -2.82 39.83 -7.89
C ILE A 546 -3.69 38.91 -7.02
N ASN A 547 -3.40 37.60 -6.99
CA ASN A 547 -4.16 36.65 -6.19
C ASN A 547 -3.91 36.86 -4.69
N VAL A 548 -2.66 37.18 -4.32
CA VAL A 548 -2.29 37.53 -2.94
C VAL A 548 -2.93 38.85 -2.54
N SER A 549 -2.78 39.90 -3.36
CA SER A 549 -3.39 41.22 -3.06
C SER A 549 -4.91 41.13 -2.88
N ARG A 550 -5.60 40.34 -3.73
CA ARG A 550 -7.04 40.09 -3.62
C ARG A 550 -7.39 39.34 -2.33
N ARG A 551 -6.63 38.29 -1.97
CA ARG A 551 -6.84 37.53 -0.73
C ARG A 551 -6.54 38.37 0.50
N ALA A 552 -5.45 39.14 0.49
CA ALA A 552 -5.06 40.09 1.52
C ALA A 552 -6.15 41.12 1.77
N SER A 553 -6.73 41.70 0.72
CA SER A 553 -7.85 42.65 0.82
C SER A 553 -9.08 42.04 1.53
N TYR A 554 -9.41 40.79 1.21
CA TYR A 554 -10.50 40.08 1.87
C TYR A 554 -10.20 39.79 3.35
N LEU A 555 -8.99 39.33 3.65
CA LEU A 555 -8.54 39.07 5.02
C LEU A 555 -8.48 40.36 5.85
N PHE A 556 -8.00 41.46 5.27
CA PHE A 556 -7.99 42.78 5.88
C PHE A 556 -9.40 43.26 6.22
N MET A 557 -10.36 43.09 5.31
CA MET A 557 -11.77 43.38 5.60
C MET A 557 -12.27 42.58 6.82
N ARG A 558 -11.88 41.31 6.98
CA ARG A 558 -12.24 40.52 8.17
C ARG A 558 -11.59 41.06 9.44
N ILE A 559 -10.31 41.44 9.39
CA ILE A 559 -9.60 42.03 10.53
C ILE A 559 -10.24 43.36 10.93
N VAL A 560 -10.57 44.24 9.98
CA VAL A 560 -11.24 45.52 10.24
C VAL A 560 -12.59 45.32 10.94
N LYS A 561 -13.34 44.27 10.57
CA LYS A 561 -14.62 43.95 11.25
C LYS A 561 -14.41 43.58 12.72
N VAL A 562 -13.33 42.88 13.06
CA VAL A 562 -13.04 42.46 14.44
C VAL A 562 -12.45 43.61 15.25
N LEU A 563 -11.51 44.38 14.67
CA LEU A 563 -10.75 45.43 15.36
C LEU A 563 -11.36 46.83 15.22
N ARG A 564 -12.64 46.95 14.84
CA ARG A 564 -13.27 48.22 14.43
C ARG A 564 -13.01 49.39 15.40
N VAL A 565 -13.15 49.16 16.70
CA VAL A 565 -12.95 50.20 17.73
C VAL A 565 -11.48 50.53 17.89
N ASN A 566 -10.62 49.51 17.87
CA ASN A 566 -9.18 49.66 18.08
C ASN A 566 -8.47 50.29 16.88
N LEU A 567 -9.08 50.27 15.70
CA LEU A 567 -8.53 50.86 14.47
C LEU A 567 -8.89 52.35 14.27
N LEU A 568 -9.80 52.91 15.08
CA LEU A 568 -10.17 54.33 14.98
C LEU A 568 -8.97 55.30 14.96
N PRO A 569 -7.91 55.10 15.79
CA PRO A 569 -6.74 55.97 15.79
C PRO A 569 -5.86 55.86 14.52
N PHE A 570 -6.04 54.81 13.72
CA PHE A 570 -5.19 54.49 12.57
C PHE A 570 -5.88 54.73 11.23
N ILE A 571 -7.10 55.29 11.21
CA ILE A 571 -7.88 55.51 9.98
C ILE A 571 -7.11 56.33 8.95
N GLU A 572 -6.47 57.42 9.37
CA GLU A 572 -5.69 58.26 8.46
C GLU A 572 -4.53 57.50 7.82
N THR A 573 -3.84 56.64 8.59
CA THR A 573 -2.75 55.78 8.08
C THR A 573 -3.26 54.72 7.10
N ILE A 574 -4.47 54.19 7.32
CA ILE A 574 -5.06 53.15 6.45
C ILE A 574 -5.52 53.73 5.11
N LEU A 575 -5.96 54.99 5.09
CA LEU A 575 -6.47 55.65 3.88
C LEU A 575 -5.37 56.23 2.96
N GLN A 576 -4.12 56.32 3.45
CA GLN A 576 -2.92 56.72 2.69
C GLN A 576 -2.30 55.51 1.97
#